data_AF-A0A850S1Z4-F1
#
_entry.id   AF-A0A850S1Z4-F1
#
_cell.length_a   1.000
_cell.length_b   1.000
_cell.length_c   1.000
_cell.angle_alpha   90.00
_cell.angle_beta   90.00
_cell.angle_gamma   90.00
#
_symmetry.space_group_name_H-M   'P 1'
#
loop_
_entity.id
_entity.type
_entity.pdbx_description
1 polymer ?
#
loop_
_entity_poly.entity_id
_entity_poly.type
_entity_poly.pdbx_seq_one_letter_code
_entity_poly.pdbx_strand_id
1 'polypeptide(L)'
;MSMIRPIFSAAVMLGVTLLISGCEQEKVSQIEWQLPLEKPEDLHAGQNHDAVPEWAVLRNGHAEFIWLEKATTRRHSTTVALGGAAELNGWDIRLLGLASGLRVQNRAFLNDENVHNPAAFVEVSRDGKGYYRGWLYQKFPELFGMDNPGWKVWLKDITFRPPSETEGKAGSLSSAG
;
A
#
# COMPACT_ATOMS: atom_id res chain seq x y z
N MET A 1 17.25 91.58 -7.46
CA MET A 1 16.33 90.60 -8.07
C MET A 1 17.11 89.30 -8.24
N SER A 2 16.77 88.27 -7.46
CA SER A 2 17.49 87.00 -7.39
C SER A 2 16.59 85.93 -8.00
N MET A 3 17.03 85.30 -9.10
CA MET A 3 16.38 84.14 -9.70
C MET A 3 17.45 83.07 -9.92
N ILE A 4 17.73 82.27 -8.90
CA ILE A 4 18.44 81.00 -9.04
C ILE A 4 17.69 79.97 -8.21
N ARG A 5 16.87 79.17 -8.90
CA ARG A 5 16.54 77.75 -8.64
C ARG A 5 15.16 77.47 -9.27
N PRO A 6 15.12 76.58 -10.26
CA PRO A 6 14.78 75.20 -9.92
C PRO A 6 15.43 74.20 -10.89
N ILE A 7 16.74 73.93 -10.74
CA ILE A 7 17.41 72.89 -11.55
C ILE A 7 17.77 71.67 -10.70
N PHE A 8 17.88 71.83 -9.37
CA PHE A 8 18.29 70.75 -8.48
C PHE A 8 17.19 69.71 -8.17
N SER A 9 15.90 70.03 -8.34
CA SER A 9 14.81 69.10 -7.99
C SER A 9 14.52 68.06 -9.08
N ALA A 10 14.83 68.33 -10.34
CA ALA A 10 14.59 67.39 -11.43
C ALA A 10 15.64 66.26 -11.47
N ALA A 11 16.89 66.54 -11.09
CA ALA A 11 17.97 65.56 -11.10
C ALA A 11 17.80 64.47 -10.03
N VAL A 12 17.23 64.79 -8.87
CA VAL A 12 17.02 63.82 -7.78
C VAL A 12 15.89 62.84 -8.11
N MET A 13 14.83 63.30 -8.80
CA MET A 13 13.72 62.43 -9.23
C MET A 13 14.12 61.43 -10.34
N LEU A 14 15.10 61.78 -11.18
CA LEU A 14 15.61 60.86 -12.21
C LEU A 14 16.56 59.80 -11.64
N GLY A 15 17.21 60.07 -10.50
CA GLY A 15 18.10 59.12 -9.83
C GLY A 15 17.36 58.00 -9.08
N VAL A 16 16.16 58.28 -8.55
CA VAL A 16 15.38 57.30 -7.77
C VAL A 16 14.72 56.23 -8.66
N THR A 17 14.37 56.57 -9.90
CA THR A 17 13.74 55.60 -10.83
C THR A 17 14.73 54.55 -11.35
N LEU A 18 16.04 54.83 -11.35
CA LEU A 18 17.08 53.87 -11.73
C LEU A 18 17.38 52.82 -10.65
N LEU A 19 16.90 53.00 -9.42
CA LEU A 19 17.09 52.03 -8.33
C LEU A 19 15.95 51.01 -8.22
N ILE A 20 14.90 51.12 -9.04
CA ILE A 20 13.72 50.23 -9.00
C ILE A 20 13.77 49.14 -10.09
N SER A 21 14.70 49.21 -11.03
CA SER A 21 14.85 48.23 -12.13
C SER A 21 15.79 47.06 -11.80
N GLY A 22 16.16 46.89 -10.54
CA GLY A 22 17.16 45.91 -10.07
C GLY A 22 16.56 44.72 -9.31
N CYS A 23 15.44 44.17 -9.75
CA CYS A 23 14.99 42.83 -9.37
C CYS A 23 14.49 42.11 -10.61
N GLU A 24 15.34 42.03 -11.63
CA GLU A 24 15.25 40.92 -12.57
C GLU A 24 15.72 39.69 -11.79
N GLN A 25 14.77 39.11 -11.06
CA GLN A 25 14.94 37.85 -10.38
C GLN A 25 15.15 36.85 -11.50
N GLU A 26 16.42 36.62 -11.82
CA GLU A 26 16.91 35.63 -12.75
C GLU A 26 16.05 34.40 -12.51
N LYS A 27 15.19 34.13 -13.49
CA LYS A 27 14.12 33.14 -13.41
C LYS A 27 14.86 31.86 -13.06
N VAL A 28 14.79 31.45 -11.80
CA VAL A 28 15.47 30.26 -11.27
C VAL A 28 15.23 29.21 -12.32
N SER A 29 16.29 28.88 -13.06
CA SER A 29 16.22 27.84 -14.06
C SER A 29 15.65 26.68 -13.29
N GLN A 30 14.43 26.28 -13.64
CA GLN A 30 13.82 25.12 -13.06
C GLN A 30 14.84 24.03 -13.30
N ILE A 31 15.53 23.61 -12.24
CA ILE A 31 16.46 22.51 -12.34
C ILE A 31 15.59 21.39 -12.87
N GLU A 32 15.91 20.88 -14.07
CA GLU A 32 15.26 19.75 -14.72
C GLU A 32 15.50 18.50 -13.86
N TRP A 33 14.96 18.45 -12.64
CA TRP A 33 14.81 17.24 -11.85
C TRP A 33 13.60 16.43 -12.33
N GLN A 34 13.26 16.57 -13.61
CA GLN A 34 12.21 15.80 -14.24
C GLN A 34 12.80 15.10 -15.46
N LEU A 35 13.57 14.04 -15.19
CA LEU A 35 13.25 12.82 -15.93
C LEU A 35 11.77 12.56 -15.62
N PRO A 36 10.85 12.55 -16.61
CA PRO A 36 9.60 11.86 -16.40
C PRO A 36 9.99 10.41 -16.17
N LEU A 37 10.24 10.07 -14.90
CA LEU A 37 10.34 8.70 -14.47
C LEU A 37 8.92 8.19 -14.66
N GLU A 38 8.62 7.73 -15.89
CA GLU A 38 7.62 6.69 -16.05
C GLU A 38 7.93 5.69 -14.96
N LYS A 39 7.02 5.59 -13.99
CA LYS A 39 7.21 4.77 -12.82
C LYS A 39 7.56 3.39 -13.38
N PRO A 40 8.78 2.86 -13.17
CA PRO A 40 9.12 1.53 -13.62
C PRO A 40 7.98 0.64 -13.17
N GLU A 41 7.45 -0.18 -14.08
CA GLU A 41 6.34 -1.09 -13.83
C GLU A 41 6.59 -1.74 -12.47
N ASP A 42 5.85 -1.26 -11.46
CA ASP A 42 6.19 -1.55 -10.08
C ASP A 42 5.83 -3.01 -9.88
N LEU A 43 6.84 -3.86 -9.87
CA LEU A 43 6.69 -5.31 -9.69
C LEU A 43 5.98 -5.65 -8.37
N HIS A 44 5.84 -4.68 -7.46
CA HIS A 44 5.08 -4.77 -6.22
C HIS A 44 3.69 -4.10 -6.28
N ALA A 45 3.46 -3.17 -7.21
CA ALA A 45 2.12 -2.70 -7.53
C ALA A 45 1.47 -3.81 -8.37
N GLY A 46 0.67 -4.66 -7.73
CA GLY A 46 -0.05 -5.74 -8.39
C GLY A 46 -0.91 -5.23 -9.55
N GLN A 47 -0.34 -5.13 -10.74
CA GLN A 47 -1.03 -4.89 -12.00
C GLN A 47 -1.66 -6.17 -12.54
N ASN A 48 -1.30 -7.32 -11.99
CA ASN A 48 -1.99 -8.55 -12.27
C ASN A 48 -3.24 -8.63 -11.39
N HIS A 49 -4.37 -8.25 -11.97
CA HIS A 49 -5.70 -8.76 -11.61
C HIS A 49 -5.82 -10.28 -11.85
N ASP A 50 -4.68 -10.98 -11.85
CA ASP A 50 -4.61 -12.41 -12.05
C ASP A 50 -5.38 -13.08 -10.93
N ALA A 51 -6.17 -14.06 -11.35
CA ALA A 51 -6.88 -14.94 -10.44
C ALA A 51 -5.94 -15.38 -9.31
N VAL A 52 -6.45 -15.34 -8.08
CA VAL A 52 -5.74 -15.89 -6.93
C VAL A 52 -5.34 -17.33 -7.27
N PRO A 53 -4.05 -17.71 -7.16
CA PRO A 53 -3.62 -19.05 -7.54
C PRO A 53 -4.43 -20.11 -6.79
N GLU A 54 -4.78 -21.21 -7.47
CA GLU A 54 -5.64 -22.25 -6.90
C GLU A 54 -5.06 -22.82 -5.59
N TRP A 55 -3.74 -22.99 -5.51
CA TRP A 55 -3.07 -23.46 -4.30
C TRP A 55 -3.29 -22.54 -3.09
N ALA A 56 -3.57 -21.25 -3.30
CA ALA A 56 -3.75 -20.27 -2.22
C ALA A 56 -5.15 -20.35 -1.61
N VAL A 57 -6.15 -20.79 -2.39
CA VAL A 57 -7.54 -20.96 -1.93
C VAL A 57 -7.79 -22.32 -1.27
N LEU A 58 -6.93 -23.31 -1.54
CA LEU A 58 -7.05 -24.67 -0.98
C LEU A 58 -6.57 -24.80 0.48
N ARG A 59 -5.83 -23.82 1.00
CA ARG A 59 -5.37 -23.85 2.39
C ARG A 59 -6.51 -23.47 3.32
N ASN A 60 -6.43 -23.89 4.59
CA ASN A 60 -7.34 -23.43 5.62
C ASN A 60 -6.56 -22.59 6.64
N GLY A 61 -7.17 -21.52 7.14
CA GLY A 61 -6.51 -20.65 8.09
C GLY A 61 -7.22 -19.32 8.28
N HIS A 62 -6.56 -18.46 9.04
CA HIS A 62 -6.96 -17.08 9.25
C HIS A 62 -5.74 -16.17 9.20
N ALA A 63 -5.98 -14.90 8.84
CA ALA A 63 -5.00 -13.84 8.89
C ALA A 63 -5.46 -12.76 9.88
N GLU A 64 -4.51 -12.24 10.65
CA GLU A 64 -4.72 -11.07 11.50
C GLU A 64 -4.16 -9.84 10.78
N PHE A 65 -4.98 -8.79 10.66
CA PHE A 65 -4.61 -7.53 10.04
C PHE A 65 -4.61 -6.40 11.06
N ILE A 66 -3.65 -5.49 10.92
CA ILE A 66 -3.60 -4.26 11.71
C ILE A 66 -4.02 -3.10 10.83
N TRP A 67 -4.88 -2.26 11.40
CA TRP A 67 -5.35 -1.02 10.83
C TRP A 67 -4.82 0.14 11.67
N LEU A 68 -4.05 1.03 11.05
CA LEU A 68 -3.61 2.27 11.67
C LEU A 68 -4.45 3.42 11.12
N GLU A 69 -5.24 4.03 11.99
CA GLU A 69 -5.87 5.32 11.72
C GLU A 69 -4.82 6.42 11.86
N LYS A 70 -4.41 7.04 10.76
CA LYS A 70 -3.29 7.99 10.76
C LYS A 70 -3.61 9.29 11.48
N ALA A 71 -4.86 9.74 11.42
CA ALA A 71 -5.30 10.97 12.08
C ALA A 71 -5.19 10.90 13.61
N THR A 72 -5.45 9.72 14.19
CA THR A 72 -5.49 9.51 15.64
C THR A 72 -4.32 8.66 16.15
N THR A 73 -3.52 8.10 15.25
CA THR A 73 -2.48 7.09 15.51
C THR A 73 -2.99 5.81 16.20
N ARG A 74 -4.32 5.59 16.21
CA ARG A 74 -4.92 4.41 16.85
C ARG A 74 -4.74 3.18 15.98
N ARG A 75 -4.46 2.06 16.64
CA ARG A 75 -4.34 0.74 16.01
C ARG A 75 -5.56 -0.11 16.34
N HIS A 76 -6.08 -0.78 15.33
CA HIS A 76 -7.14 -1.77 15.44
C HIS A 76 -6.66 -3.09 14.85
N SER A 77 -7.22 -4.20 15.31
CA SER A 77 -6.94 -5.53 14.76
C SER A 77 -8.22 -6.19 14.29
N THR A 78 -8.15 -6.91 13.18
CA THR A 78 -9.23 -7.74 12.66
C THR A 78 -8.66 -9.09 12.25
N THR A 79 -9.33 -10.17 12.63
CA THR A 79 -8.99 -11.53 12.19
C THR A 79 -10.01 -12.01 11.17
N VAL A 80 -9.54 -12.51 10.04
CA VAL A 80 -10.39 -12.98 8.94
C VAL A 80 -10.00 -14.40 8.57
N ALA A 81 -10.99 -15.30 8.52
CA ALA A 81 -10.81 -16.65 8.00
C ALA A 81 -10.74 -16.62 6.47
N LEU A 82 -10.06 -17.58 5.85
CA LEU A 82 -9.99 -17.65 4.38
C LEU A 82 -11.40 -17.70 3.76
N GLY A 83 -11.62 -16.91 2.71
CA GLY A 83 -12.91 -16.73 2.06
C GLY A 83 -13.87 -15.78 2.79
N GLY A 84 -13.54 -15.40 4.03
CA GLY A 84 -14.32 -14.49 4.85
C GLY A 84 -14.02 -13.01 4.58
N ALA A 85 -14.77 -12.17 5.29
CA ALA A 85 -14.61 -10.73 5.30
C ALA A 85 -14.73 -10.18 6.74
N ALA A 86 -14.14 -9.03 6.99
CA ALA A 86 -14.39 -8.23 8.20
C ALA A 86 -14.56 -6.76 7.83
N GLU A 87 -15.38 -6.06 8.60
CA GLU A 87 -15.63 -4.62 8.45
C GLU A 87 -15.03 -3.85 9.64
N LEU A 88 -14.40 -2.71 9.37
CA LEU A 88 -13.93 -1.76 10.37
C LEU A 88 -14.12 -0.33 9.86
N ASN A 89 -14.95 0.47 10.55
CA ASN A 89 -15.17 1.89 10.23
C ASN A 89 -15.54 2.14 8.75
N GLY A 90 -16.40 1.29 8.17
CA GLY A 90 -16.81 1.35 6.77
C GLY A 90 -15.77 0.84 5.77
N TRP A 91 -14.65 0.29 6.24
CA TRP A 91 -13.71 -0.46 5.41
C TRP A 91 -13.99 -1.95 5.50
N ASP A 92 -14.05 -2.61 4.36
CA ASP A 92 -14.10 -4.07 4.25
C ASP A 92 -12.72 -4.62 3.91
N ILE A 93 -12.34 -5.71 4.54
CA ILE A 93 -11.21 -6.55 4.12
C ILE A 93 -11.68 -7.98 3.88
N ARG A 94 -11.34 -8.53 2.71
CA ARG A 94 -11.62 -9.92 2.35
C ARG A 94 -10.31 -10.68 2.25
N LEU A 95 -10.25 -11.85 2.87
CA LEU A 95 -9.11 -12.76 2.75
C LEU A 95 -9.38 -13.76 1.62
N LEU A 96 -8.60 -13.68 0.55
CA LEU A 96 -8.84 -14.45 -0.66
C LEU A 96 -7.84 -15.60 -0.86
N GLY A 97 -6.65 -15.52 -0.26
CA GLY A 97 -5.64 -16.59 -0.41
C GLY A 97 -4.60 -16.55 0.70
N LEU A 98 -4.00 -17.71 0.97
CA LEU A 98 -2.93 -17.87 1.97
C LEU A 98 -1.72 -18.60 1.38
N ALA A 99 -0.53 -18.12 1.72
CA ALA A 99 0.75 -18.74 1.39
C ALA A 99 1.58 -18.90 2.67
N SER A 100 2.18 -20.07 2.88
CA SER A 100 3.14 -20.30 3.97
C SER A 100 4.53 -19.79 3.61
N GLY A 101 4.86 -19.80 2.32
CA GLY A 101 6.14 -19.35 1.80
C GLY A 101 6.01 -18.75 0.41
N LEU A 102 5.50 -17.52 0.32
CA LEU A 102 5.31 -16.86 -0.96
C LEU A 102 6.66 -16.50 -1.60
N ARG A 103 6.86 -16.98 -2.82
CA ARG A 103 8.00 -16.66 -3.67
C ARG A 103 7.51 -16.26 -5.06
N VAL A 104 8.22 -15.31 -5.68
CA VAL A 104 8.01 -14.95 -7.08
C VAL A 104 9.15 -15.56 -7.90
N GLN A 105 8.81 -16.32 -8.93
CA GLN A 105 9.77 -16.87 -9.89
C GLN A 105 9.18 -16.73 -11.30
N ASN A 106 9.95 -16.16 -12.23
CA ASN A 106 9.53 -15.95 -13.61
C ASN A 106 8.13 -15.28 -13.74
N ARG A 107 7.87 -14.27 -12.89
CA ARG A 107 6.58 -13.54 -12.80
C ARG A 107 5.38 -14.37 -12.30
N ALA A 108 5.58 -15.60 -11.83
CA ALA A 108 4.55 -16.41 -11.20
C ALA A 108 4.69 -16.45 -9.68
N PHE A 109 3.56 -16.48 -8.98
CA PHE A 109 3.51 -16.71 -7.54
C PHE A 109 3.56 -18.21 -7.24
N LEU A 110 4.49 -18.59 -6.39
CA LEU A 110 4.68 -19.95 -5.91
C LEU A 110 4.56 -19.98 -4.38
N ASN A 111 4.10 -21.11 -3.86
CA ASN A 111 4.12 -21.39 -2.44
C ASN A 111 5.19 -22.45 -2.15
N ASP A 112 6.34 -22.00 -1.69
CA ASP A 112 7.52 -22.80 -1.40
C ASP A 112 7.65 -22.97 0.12
N GLU A 113 7.39 -24.17 0.63
CA GLU A 113 7.43 -24.44 2.08
C GLU A 113 8.84 -24.30 2.68
N ASN A 114 9.89 -24.27 1.84
CA ASN A 114 11.26 -24.04 2.28
C ASN A 114 11.57 -22.54 2.45
N VAL A 115 10.69 -21.66 1.97
CA VAL A 115 10.81 -20.22 2.12
C VAL A 115 9.91 -19.78 3.28
N HIS A 116 10.52 -19.29 4.35
CA HIS A 116 9.74 -18.73 5.44
C HIS A 116 9.29 -17.30 5.10
N ASN A 117 8.24 -17.16 4.30
CA ASN A 117 7.64 -15.88 3.93
C ASN A 117 6.11 -15.98 3.84
N PRO A 118 5.41 -16.09 4.98
CA PRO A 118 3.96 -16.18 4.98
C PRO A 118 3.33 -14.91 4.40
N ALA A 119 2.29 -15.09 3.60
CA ALA A 119 1.60 -14.00 2.95
C ALA A 119 0.10 -14.27 2.79
N ALA A 120 -0.68 -13.20 2.78
CA ALA A 120 -2.13 -13.23 2.60
C ALA A 120 -2.49 -12.42 1.36
N PHE A 121 -3.25 -13.00 0.44
CA PHE A 121 -3.84 -12.26 -0.68
C PHE A 121 -5.17 -11.69 -0.22
N VAL A 122 -5.30 -10.36 -0.28
CA VAL A 122 -6.48 -9.66 0.25
C VAL A 122 -7.07 -8.71 -0.77
N GLU A 123 -8.31 -8.34 -0.53
CA GLU A 123 -8.98 -7.20 -1.13
C GLU A 123 -9.48 -6.28 -0.02
N VAL A 124 -9.15 -4.99 -0.11
CA VAL A 124 -9.63 -3.96 0.80
C VAL A 124 -10.50 -3.00 0.00
N SER A 125 -11.73 -2.81 0.45
CA SER A 125 -12.70 -1.93 -0.19
C SER A 125 -13.39 -1.02 0.80
N ARG A 126 -14.04 0.02 0.30
CA ARG A 126 -14.92 0.89 1.07
C ARG A 126 -16.03 1.38 0.15
N ASP A 127 -17.27 1.31 0.63
CA ASP A 127 -18.46 1.66 -0.15
C ASP A 127 -18.51 0.92 -1.51
N GLY A 128 -18.08 -0.34 -1.53
CA GLY A 128 -18.00 -1.18 -2.73
C GLY A 128 -16.85 -0.84 -3.70
N LYS A 129 -16.05 0.19 -3.43
CA LYS A 129 -14.88 0.55 -4.23
C LYS A 129 -13.62 -0.13 -3.70
N GLY A 130 -12.89 -0.84 -4.55
CA GLY A 130 -11.59 -1.43 -4.20
C GLY A 130 -10.50 -0.36 -4.05
N TYR A 131 -9.75 -0.41 -2.94
CA TYR A 131 -8.63 0.47 -2.65
C TYR A 131 -7.29 -0.24 -2.66
N TYR A 132 -7.29 -1.54 -2.36
CA TYR A 132 -6.10 -2.37 -2.42
C TYR A 132 -6.49 -3.80 -2.76
N ARG A 133 -5.71 -4.45 -3.62
CA ARG A 133 -5.82 -5.88 -3.88
C ARG A 133 -4.44 -6.44 -4.17
N GLY A 134 -4.00 -7.43 -3.40
CA GLY A 134 -2.67 -7.98 -3.54
C GLY A 134 -2.18 -8.76 -2.32
N TRP A 135 -0.91 -9.17 -2.40
CA TRP A 135 -0.23 -9.92 -1.34
C TRP A 135 0.29 -8.98 -0.25
N LEU A 136 -0.10 -9.28 0.99
CA LEU A 136 0.49 -8.74 2.20
C LEU A 136 1.47 -9.74 2.78
N TYR A 137 2.68 -9.29 3.13
CA TYR A 137 3.77 -10.13 3.62
C TYR A 137 3.91 -9.98 5.13
N GLN A 138 4.02 -11.09 5.87
CA GLN A 138 4.17 -11.04 7.32
C GLN A 138 5.52 -10.46 7.75
N LYS A 139 6.59 -10.71 6.97
CA LYS A 139 7.96 -10.27 7.32
C LYS A 139 8.23 -8.80 7.04
N PHE A 140 7.46 -8.17 6.15
CA PHE A 140 7.64 -6.79 5.73
C PHE A 140 6.32 -6.02 5.78
N PRO A 141 5.63 -6.03 6.93
CA PRO A 141 4.25 -5.55 7.02
C PRO A 141 4.10 -4.08 6.64
N GLU A 142 5.09 -3.25 6.95
CA GLU A 142 4.98 -1.81 6.72
C GLU A 142 5.23 -1.41 5.26
N LEU A 143 5.84 -2.29 4.46
CA LEU A 143 6.15 -2.02 3.05
C LEU A 143 5.00 -2.38 2.11
N PHE A 144 4.11 -3.28 2.53
CA PHE A 144 3.05 -3.82 1.69
C PHE A 144 1.68 -3.58 2.31
N GLY A 145 0.74 -3.15 1.47
CA GLY A 145 -0.66 -3.04 1.83
C GLY A 145 -1.27 -1.71 1.48
N MET A 146 -2.51 -1.51 1.94
CA MET A 146 -3.20 -0.26 1.72
C MET A 146 -2.50 0.84 2.53
N ASP A 147 -2.09 1.90 1.84
CA ASP A 147 -1.51 3.08 2.46
C ASP A 147 -2.11 4.32 1.80
N ASN A 148 -3.16 4.88 2.41
CA ASN A 148 -3.85 6.08 1.95
C ASN A 148 -3.75 7.20 3.01
N PRO A 149 -4.21 8.44 2.74
CA PRO A 149 -4.07 9.53 3.70
C PRO A 149 -4.68 9.28 5.08
N GLY A 150 -5.74 8.47 5.16
CA GLY A 150 -6.44 8.19 6.43
C GLY A 150 -5.99 6.92 7.13
N TRP A 151 -5.61 5.89 6.37
CA TRP A 151 -5.43 4.53 6.89
C TRP A 151 -4.20 3.85 6.31
N LYS A 152 -3.53 3.05 7.15
CA LYS A 152 -2.54 2.05 6.74
C LYS A 152 -2.99 0.67 7.21
N VAL A 153 -2.90 -0.34 6.35
CA VAL A 153 -3.30 -1.72 6.66
C VAL A 153 -2.20 -2.68 6.29
N TRP A 154 -1.87 -3.58 7.21
CA TRP A 154 -0.86 -4.61 6.98
C TRP A 154 -1.20 -5.92 7.66
N LEU A 155 -0.56 -6.98 7.20
CA LEU A 155 -0.64 -8.31 7.79
C LEU A 155 0.22 -8.39 9.05
N LYS A 156 -0.37 -8.81 10.17
CA LYS A 156 0.35 -9.08 11.42
C LYS A 156 0.75 -10.54 11.55
N ASP A 157 -0.19 -11.44 11.28
CA ASP A 157 0.06 -12.87 11.45
C ASP A 157 -0.84 -13.73 10.57
N ILE A 158 -0.42 -14.98 10.32
CA ILE A 158 -1.20 -16.01 9.65
C ILE A 158 -1.15 -17.28 10.48
N THR A 159 -2.32 -17.83 10.77
CA THR A 159 -2.44 -19.15 11.38
C THR A 159 -3.08 -20.11 10.40
N PHE A 160 -2.34 -21.15 10.04
CA PHE A 160 -2.83 -22.26 9.23
C PHE A 160 -3.59 -23.25 10.11
N ARG A 161 -4.72 -23.74 9.61
CA ARG A 161 -5.42 -24.88 10.20
C ARG A 161 -5.02 -26.15 9.46
N PRO A 162 -4.74 -27.25 10.18
CA PRO A 162 -4.58 -28.54 9.54
C PRO A 162 -5.86 -28.89 8.77
N PRO A 163 -5.78 -29.69 7.69
CA PRO A 163 -6.97 -30.22 7.04
C PRO A 163 -7.80 -30.95 8.09
N SER A 164 -9.09 -30.64 8.20
CA SER A 164 -9.98 -31.39 9.09
C SER A 164 -10.04 -32.83 8.58
N GLU A 165 -9.57 -33.78 9.38
CA GLU A 165 -9.87 -35.19 9.14
C GLU A 165 -11.39 -35.35 9.24
N THR A 166 -12.08 -35.47 8.11
CA THR A 166 -13.51 -35.77 8.11
C THR A 166 -13.76 -36.89 7.10
N GLU A 167 -14.06 -38.06 7.70
CA GLU A 167 -14.74 -39.24 7.16
C GLU A 167 -14.03 -40.09 6.10
N GLY A 168 -13.21 -41.02 6.60
CA GLY A 168 -12.64 -42.12 5.81
C GLY A 168 -12.28 -43.35 6.63
N LYS A 169 -13.00 -43.66 7.71
CA LYS A 169 -12.95 -44.99 8.33
C LYS A 169 -14.35 -45.37 8.82
N ALA A 170 -15.17 -45.86 7.88
CA ALA A 170 -16.21 -46.81 8.22
C ALA A 170 -15.52 -47.96 8.98
N GLY A 171 -15.86 -48.12 10.26
CA GLY A 171 -15.32 -49.16 11.11
C GLY A 171 -15.57 -50.52 10.47
N SER A 172 -14.50 -51.17 10.04
CA SER A 172 -14.51 -52.60 9.77
C SER A 172 -14.66 -53.33 11.11
N LEU A 173 -15.90 -53.54 11.55
CA LEU A 173 -16.22 -54.52 12.59
C LEU A 173 -15.97 -55.91 12.01
N SER A 174 -14.72 -56.37 12.10
CA SER A 174 -14.40 -57.77 11.86
C SER A 174 -14.80 -58.56 13.10
N SER A 175 -15.94 -59.23 13.00
CA SER A 175 -16.35 -60.29 13.90
C SER A 175 -15.54 -61.56 13.57
N ALA A 176 -14.86 -62.09 14.59
CA ALA A 176 -14.43 -63.48 14.68
C ALA A 176 -14.59 -63.81 16.18
N GLY A 177 -15.32 -64.85 16.58
CA GLY A 177 -15.47 -66.15 15.96
C GLY A 177 -14.78 -67.14 16.87
#